data_AF-A0AAQ3N2V4-F1
#
_entry.id   AF-A0AAQ3N2V4-F1
#
_cell.length_a   1.000
_cell.length_b   1.000
_cell.length_c   1.000
_cell.angle_alpha   90.00
_cell.angle_beta   90.00
_cell.angle_gamma   90.00
#
_symmetry.space_group_name_H-M   'P 1'
#
loop_
_entity.id
_entity.type
_entity.pdbx_description
1 polymer ?
#
loop_
_entity_poly.entity_id
_entity_poly.type
_entity_poly.pdbx_seq_one_letter_code
_entity_poly.pdbx_strand_id
1 'polypeptide(L)'
;MRGPLGAVIGRYPSSDGRTHLGGIIKHNRKCRDIAVLVIFIAFWIAMIVNSSFAFNRGNPLRLTYGLDYKGNVCGQKHAAQDLRELELKYWLNPNQVYQSGLKDSQFKLANARSICLLDCPTPSEDSLTWVCDYPEGDIRVSLNDWIDMNYDYFEFLTPEMRNSSLQLQGPCYPVIFPSEGVMFRSYFSLFFGARGVTGLYWSCQFIARASNVSLRHWQQMGGVNIKEDIIIDKSIHEYINSQSAVLKRYMADIGKSWPVLIVCGGILPLFLSVIWLLMIRHFVAAMPWVTVVLFNVLMVSVTIIAIHWDLEMIRISVMGPEENIPLQAENDKLVIEEGHVAAFPENALLRRSIRTKRTNTRLRDFVQGK
;
A
#
# COMPACT_ATOMS: atom_id res chain seq x y z
N MET A 1 65.17 -35.79 -6.81
CA MET A 1 64.04 -36.73 -6.95
C MET A 1 64.09 -37.73 -5.79
N ARG A 2 62.91 -38.07 -5.23
CA ARG A 2 62.61 -39.13 -4.23
C ARG A 2 63.14 -38.94 -2.80
N GLY A 3 62.20 -38.86 -1.84
CA GLY A 3 62.42 -39.20 -0.42
C GLY A 3 62.60 -40.71 -0.20
N PRO A 4 62.79 -41.17 1.05
CA PRO A 4 61.63 -41.59 1.85
C PRO A 4 61.73 -41.39 3.38
N LEU A 5 60.63 -41.74 4.03
CA LEU A 5 60.21 -41.65 5.44
C LEU A 5 60.99 -42.54 6.43
N GLY A 6 61.01 -42.16 7.72
CA GLY A 6 61.39 -43.02 8.84
C GLY A 6 61.14 -42.38 10.22
N ALA A 7 60.36 -43.05 11.05
CA ALA A 7 59.69 -42.59 12.29
C ALA A 7 60.57 -42.08 13.45
N VAL A 8 60.05 -41.11 14.22
CA VAL A 8 60.53 -40.84 15.60
C VAL A 8 59.38 -41.05 16.58
N ILE A 9 59.51 -42.16 17.31
CA ILE A 9 58.73 -42.59 18.46
C ILE A 9 58.95 -41.60 19.61
N GLY A 10 57.92 -40.83 19.98
CA GLY A 10 57.92 -39.99 21.17
C GLY A 10 57.55 -40.80 22.41
N ARG A 11 58.53 -40.97 23.32
CA ARG A 11 58.38 -41.57 24.65
C ARG A 11 57.26 -40.91 25.46
N TYR A 12 56.42 -41.72 26.10
CA TYR A 12 55.71 -41.32 27.31
C TYR A 12 56.67 -41.37 28.51
N PRO A 13 56.73 -40.35 29.38
CA PRO A 13 57.18 -40.54 30.75
C PRO A 13 55.98 -40.75 31.69
N SER A 14 56.17 -41.73 32.56
CA SER A 14 55.28 -42.16 33.63
C SER A 14 55.13 -41.10 34.73
N SER A 15 53.98 -41.18 35.38
CA SER A 15 53.58 -40.61 36.67
C SER A 15 54.71 -40.48 37.70
N ASP A 16 54.94 -39.28 38.24
CA ASP A 16 54.71 -38.99 39.66
C ASP A 16 54.91 -37.50 40.04
N GLY A 17 54.16 -37.03 41.04
CA GLY A 17 54.62 -36.00 41.97
C GLY A 17 54.51 -34.51 41.59
N ARG A 18 53.35 -33.90 41.88
CA ARG A 18 53.13 -32.50 42.31
C ARG A 18 54.07 -31.43 41.72
N THR A 19 53.66 -30.79 40.63
CA THR A 19 54.02 -29.38 40.36
C THR A 19 52.89 -28.69 39.61
N HIS A 20 52.44 -27.59 40.20
CA HIS A 20 51.35 -26.73 39.77
C HIS A 20 51.82 -25.89 38.58
N LEU A 21 51.59 -26.34 37.33
CA LEU A 21 51.83 -25.53 36.13
C LEU A 21 50.80 -25.78 35.04
N GLY A 22 50.14 -24.69 34.63
CA GLY A 22 49.65 -24.53 33.25
C GLY A 22 48.31 -25.18 32.95
N GLY A 23 47.23 -24.56 33.44
CA GLY A 23 45.85 -25.00 33.23
C GLY A 23 45.53 -25.36 31.78
N ILE A 24 44.97 -26.55 31.60
CA ILE A 24 44.04 -26.84 30.51
C ILE A 24 42.98 -25.74 30.59
N ILE A 25 43.01 -24.79 29.66
CA ILE A 25 41.98 -23.76 29.55
C ILE A 25 40.69 -24.48 29.12
N LYS A 26 39.97 -25.03 30.10
CA LYS A 26 38.59 -25.46 29.94
C LYS A 26 37.75 -24.19 29.87
N HIS A 27 37.78 -23.52 28.72
CA HIS A 27 36.85 -22.44 28.47
C HIS A 27 35.46 -23.06 28.34
N ASN A 28 34.65 -22.92 29.39
CA ASN A 28 33.19 -22.97 29.30
C ASN A 28 32.75 -21.84 28.36
N ARG A 29 32.82 -22.08 27.05
CA ARG A 29 32.33 -21.16 26.03
C ARG A 29 30.80 -21.16 26.14
N LYS A 30 30.25 -20.25 26.94
CA LYS A 30 28.81 -19.98 26.97
C LYS A 30 28.42 -19.41 25.60
N CYS A 31 27.39 -19.98 24.96
CA CYS A 31 26.88 -19.46 23.68
C CYS A 31 26.45 -18.00 23.85
N ARG A 32 27.16 -17.08 23.19
CA ARG A 32 26.97 -15.63 23.34
C ARG A 32 25.90 -15.04 22.41
N ASP A 33 25.13 -15.87 21.71
CA ASP A 33 24.13 -15.40 20.75
C ASP A 33 22.70 -15.85 21.07
N ILE A 34 22.45 -16.35 22.29
CA ILE A 34 21.11 -16.75 22.74
C ILE A 34 20.16 -15.53 22.80
N ALA A 35 20.65 -14.38 23.25
CA ALA A 35 19.83 -13.16 23.34
C ALA A 35 19.38 -12.65 21.95
N VAL A 36 20.28 -12.68 20.97
CA VAL A 36 19.97 -12.27 19.59
C VAL A 36 19.04 -13.28 18.91
N LEU A 37 19.26 -14.58 19.15
CA LEU A 37 18.37 -15.64 18.68
C LEU A 37 16.93 -15.45 19.23
N VAL A 38 16.79 -15.09 20.49
CA VAL A 38 15.48 -14.80 21.10
C VAL A 38 14.80 -13.60 20.44
N ILE A 39 15.53 -12.52 20.15
CA ILE A 39 14.98 -11.35 19.45
C ILE A 39 14.54 -11.70 18.02
N PHE A 40 15.33 -12.50 17.30
CA PHE A 40 14.97 -12.96 15.96
C PHE A 40 13.72 -13.83 15.97
N ILE A 41 13.60 -14.78 16.92
CA ILE A 41 12.41 -15.61 17.08
C ILE A 41 11.19 -14.74 17.44
N ALA A 42 11.34 -13.76 18.33
CA ALA A 42 10.27 -12.84 18.70
C ALA A 42 9.76 -12.03 17.49
N PHE A 43 10.67 -11.57 16.62
CA PHE A 43 10.30 -10.89 15.37
C PHE A 43 9.47 -11.77 14.43
N TRP A 44 9.89 -13.02 14.22
CA TRP A 44 9.13 -13.96 13.39
C TRP A 44 7.76 -14.28 13.98
N ILE A 45 7.67 -14.47 15.29
CA ILE A 45 6.39 -14.66 15.98
C ILE A 45 5.51 -13.42 15.76
N ALA A 46 6.04 -12.20 15.90
CA ALA A 46 5.28 -10.98 15.67
C ALA A 46 4.74 -10.89 14.22
N MET A 47 5.56 -11.22 13.22
CA MET A 47 5.13 -11.25 11.81
C MET A 47 4.04 -12.29 11.56
N ILE A 48 4.15 -13.49 12.12
CA ILE A 48 3.14 -14.54 11.99
C ILE A 48 1.84 -14.09 12.66
N VAL A 49 1.90 -13.54 13.88
CA VAL A 49 0.71 -13.04 14.58
C VAL A 49 0.03 -11.91 13.80
N ASN A 50 0.80 -10.94 13.30
CA ASN A 50 0.27 -9.84 12.49
C ASN A 50 -0.38 -10.35 11.20
N SER A 51 0.26 -11.31 10.52
CA SER A 51 -0.29 -11.95 9.32
C SER A 51 -1.58 -12.71 9.63
N SER A 52 -1.57 -13.55 10.67
CA SER A 52 -2.76 -14.30 11.09
C SER A 52 -3.90 -13.38 11.50
N PHE A 53 -3.64 -12.27 12.19
CA PHE A 53 -4.67 -11.28 12.51
C PHE A 53 -5.25 -10.65 11.24
N ALA A 54 -4.41 -10.28 10.27
CA ALA A 54 -4.84 -9.72 9.00
C ALA A 54 -5.70 -10.72 8.18
N PHE A 55 -5.34 -12.00 8.15
CA PHE A 55 -6.13 -13.03 7.45
C PHE A 55 -7.41 -13.43 8.17
N ASN A 56 -7.40 -13.49 9.50
CA ASN A 56 -8.57 -13.93 10.28
C ASN A 56 -9.62 -12.81 10.44
N ARG A 57 -9.21 -11.54 10.46
CA ARG A 57 -10.12 -10.39 10.57
C ARG A 57 -10.40 -9.73 9.23
N GLY A 58 -9.48 -9.81 8.28
CA GLY A 58 -9.63 -9.24 6.94
C GLY A 58 -10.28 -10.20 5.96
N ASN A 59 -10.75 -9.65 4.83
CA ASN A 59 -11.21 -10.43 3.69
C ASN A 59 -10.19 -10.30 2.54
N PRO A 60 -9.29 -11.27 2.34
CA PRO A 60 -8.25 -11.20 1.31
C PRO A 60 -8.82 -11.18 -0.11
N LEU A 61 -10.07 -11.60 -0.31
CA LEU A 61 -10.75 -11.60 -1.61
C LEU A 61 -10.93 -10.18 -2.17
N ARG A 62 -10.96 -9.15 -1.31
CA ARG A 62 -11.10 -7.75 -1.76
C ARG A 62 -9.90 -7.24 -2.56
N LEU A 63 -8.75 -7.91 -2.48
CA LEU A 63 -7.55 -7.54 -3.24
C LEU A 63 -7.54 -8.15 -4.66
N THR A 64 -8.34 -9.19 -4.90
CA THR A 64 -8.26 -9.95 -6.16
C THR A 64 -9.56 -9.95 -6.96
N TYR A 65 -10.70 -9.73 -6.30
CA TYR A 65 -12.02 -9.72 -6.94
C TYR A 65 -12.56 -8.30 -7.08
N GLY A 66 -13.45 -8.13 -8.05
CA GLY A 66 -14.24 -6.91 -8.21
C GLY A 66 -15.11 -6.63 -6.98
N LEU A 67 -15.12 -5.38 -6.54
CA LEU A 67 -16.03 -4.90 -5.51
C LEU A 67 -17.23 -4.21 -6.15
N ASP A 68 -18.40 -4.32 -5.51
CA ASP A 68 -19.54 -3.44 -5.79
C ASP A 68 -19.32 -2.03 -5.21
N TYR A 69 -20.27 -1.12 -5.45
CA TYR A 69 -20.25 0.24 -4.93
C TYR A 69 -20.37 0.32 -3.40
N LYS A 70 -20.77 -0.77 -2.74
CA LYS A 70 -20.83 -0.90 -1.28
C LYS A 70 -19.57 -1.52 -0.68
N GLY A 71 -18.65 -2.00 -1.50
CA GLY A 71 -17.43 -2.68 -1.08
C GLY A 71 -17.59 -4.17 -0.77
N ASN A 72 -18.70 -4.81 -1.13
CA ASN A 72 -18.89 -6.26 -1.11
C ASN A 72 -18.21 -6.92 -2.32
N VAL A 73 -17.85 -8.19 -2.18
CA VAL A 73 -17.30 -9.01 -3.26
C VAL A 73 -18.44 -9.74 -3.97
N CYS A 74 -18.46 -9.69 -5.31
CA CYS A 74 -19.42 -10.45 -6.12
C CYS A 74 -19.27 -11.97 -5.89
N GLY A 75 -20.38 -12.71 -5.80
CA GLY A 75 -20.40 -14.16 -5.54
C GLY A 75 -20.22 -14.56 -4.07
N GLN A 76 -20.24 -13.62 -3.11
CA GLN A 76 -20.01 -13.91 -1.69
C GLN A 76 -21.30 -14.14 -0.89
N LYS A 77 -21.39 -15.28 -0.19
CA LYS A 77 -22.53 -15.69 0.67
C LYS A 77 -22.73 -14.87 1.97
N HIS A 78 -21.73 -14.12 2.40
CA HIS A 78 -21.71 -13.40 3.70
C HIS A 78 -21.52 -11.88 3.52
N ALA A 79 -21.88 -11.34 2.37
CA ALA A 79 -21.92 -9.90 2.17
C ALA A 79 -23.12 -9.28 2.91
N ALA A 80 -23.20 -7.95 2.98
CA ALA A 80 -24.33 -7.24 3.61
C ALA A 80 -25.70 -7.62 3.00
N GLN A 81 -25.69 -8.16 1.79
CA GLN A 81 -26.80 -8.81 1.08
C GLN A 81 -26.28 -10.13 0.49
N ASP A 82 -27.12 -11.16 0.35
CA ASP A 82 -26.68 -12.46 -0.20
C ASP A 82 -26.43 -12.32 -1.72
N LEU A 83 -25.16 -12.18 -2.09
CA LEU A 83 -24.70 -11.98 -3.48
C LEU A 83 -24.22 -13.30 -4.10
N ARG A 84 -24.61 -14.46 -3.56
CA ARG A 84 -24.11 -15.77 -4.01
C ARG A 84 -24.31 -16.00 -5.51
N GLU A 85 -25.42 -15.53 -6.06
CA GLU A 85 -25.79 -15.75 -7.46
C GLU A 85 -25.27 -14.64 -8.38
N LEU A 86 -24.81 -13.52 -7.82
CA LEU A 86 -24.33 -12.37 -8.59
C LEU A 86 -22.81 -12.38 -8.65
N GLU A 87 -22.26 -13.13 -9.59
CA GLU A 87 -20.82 -13.34 -9.74
C GLU A 87 -20.14 -12.36 -10.72
N LEU A 88 -20.90 -11.68 -11.59
CA LEU A 88 -20.35 -10.79 -12.61
C LEU A 88 -20.26 -9.35 -12.14
N LYS A 89 -19.10 -8.72 -12.32
CA LYS A 89 -18.92 -7.29 -12.10
C LYS A 89 -19.30 -6.47 -13.34
N TYR A 90 -20.16 -5.46 -13.17
CA TYR A 90 -20.53 -4.48 -14.21
C TYR A 90 -20.25 -3.05 -13.74
N TRP A 91 -19.92 -2.14 -14.67
CA TRP A 91 -19.73 -0.70 -14.39
C TRP A 91 -20.96 0.07 -14.85
N LEU A 92 -21.59 0.86 -13.97
CA LEU A 92 -22.86 1.50 -14.34
C LEU A 92 -22.67 2.79 -15.15
N ASN A 93 -21.65 3.59 -14.81
CA ASN A 93 -21.46 4.91 -15.39
C ASN A 93 -20.37 4.89 -16.49
N PRO A 94 -20.74 4.98 -17.79
CA PRO A 94 -19.77 4.93 -18.87
C PRO A 94 -18.84 6.15 -18.89
N ASN A 95 -19.30 7.32 -18.45
CA ASN A 95 -18.48 8.53 -18.39
C ASN A 95 -17.36 8.41 -17.35
N GLN A 96 -17.60 7.74 -16.21
CA GLN A 96 -16.55 7.47 -15.22
C GLN A 96 -15.50 6.50 -15.74
N VAL A 97 -15.93 5.45 -16.46
CA VAL A 97 -15.02 4.49 -17.09
C VAL A 97 -14.20 5.18 -18.17
N TYR A 98 -14.82 6.00 -19.02
CA TYR A 98 -14.13 6.79 -20.03
C TYR A 98 -13.10 7.75 -19.40
N GLN A 99 -13.47 8.47 -18.35
CA GLN A 99 -12.56 9.36 -17.62
C GLN A 99 -11.32 8.60 -17.16
N SER A 100 -11.48 7.40 -16.61
CA SER A 100 -10.34 6.62 -16.14
C SER A 100 -9.32 6.20 -17.21
N GLY A 101 -9.71 6.24 -18.49
CA GLY A 101 -8.83 5.96 -19.63
C GLY A 101 -8.03 7.17 -20.12
N LEU A 102 -8.39 8.38 -19.69
CA LEU A 102 -7.68 9.60 -20.04
C LEU A 102 -6.40 9.74 -19.20
N LYS A 103 -5.26 9.89 -19.87
CA LYS A 103 -3.93 10.02 -19.24
C LYS A 103 -3.81 11.21 -18.28
N ASP A 104 -4.57 12.27 -18.50
CA ASP A 104 -4.55 13.51 -17.68
C ASP A 104 -5.64 13.55 -16.61
N SER A 105 -6.45 12.50 -16.46
CA SER A 105 -7.49 12.49 -15.42
C SER A 105 -6.94 11.94 -14.11
N GLN A 106 -7.35 12.52 -12.98
CA GLN A 106 -7.05 11.97 -11.64
C GLN A 106 -7.97 10.78 -11.27
N PHE A 107 -8.94 10.43 -12.12
CA PHE A 107 -9.94 9.43 -11.82
C PHE A 107 -9.44 8.02 -12.14
N LYS A 108 -9.45 7.11 -11.17
CA LYS A 108 -9.01 5.72 -11.36
C LYS A 108 -10.20 4.79 -11.59
N LEU A 109 -10.05 3.78 -12.44
CA LEU A 109 -11.12 2.80 -12.71
C LEU A 109 -11.50 1.98 -11.46
N ALA A 110 -10.61 1.89 -10.46
CA ALA A 110 -10.93 1.30 -9.14
C ALA A 110 -12.04 2.06 -8.40
N ASN A 111 -12.17 3.36 -8.66
CA ASN A 111 -13.16 4.24 -8.03
C ASN A 111 -14.41 4.40 -8.90
N ALA A 112 -14.44 3.82 -10.10
CA ALA A 112 -15.63 3.81 -10.94
C ALA A 112 -16.72 2.97 -10.25
N ARG A 113 -17.95 3.48 -10.24
CA ARG A 113 -19.07 2.78 -9.62
C ARG A 113 -19.33 1.46 -10.35
N SER A 114 -19.33 0.36 -9.60
CA SER A 114 -19.62 -0.98 -10.10
C SER A 114 -20.67 -1.70 -9.27
N ILE A 115 -21.35 -2.69 -9.88
CA ILE A 115 -22.39 -3.52 -9.27
C ILE A 115 -22.17 -4.98 -9.66
N CYS A 116 -22.67 -5.92 -8.86
CA CYS A 116 -22.68 -7.34 -9.18
C CYS A 116 -24.00 -7.75 -9.84
N LEU A 117 -23.94 -8.48 -10.95
CA LEU A 117 -25.07 -8.97 -11.75
C LEU A 117 -24.97 -10.50 -11.95
N LEU A 118 -26.09 -11.13 -12.32
CA LEU A 118 -26.15 -12.54 -12.75
C LEU A 118 -25.65 -12.72 -14.19
N ASP A 119 -25.93 -11.74 -15.06
CA ASP A 119 -25.58 -11.75 -16.49
C ASP A 119 -25.26 -10.32 -16.97
N CYS A 120 -24.47 -10.21 -18.04
CA CYS A 120 -24.11 -8.92 -18.61
C CYS A 120 -25.27 -8.31 -19.40
N PRO A 121 -25.65 -7.05 -19.12
CA PRO A 121 -26.77 -6.41 -19.79
C PRO A 121 -26.42 -6.04 -21.23
N THR A 122 -27.36 -6.24 -22.13
CA THR A 122 -27.26 -5.87 -23.55
C THR A 122 -28.33 -4.84 -23.93
N PRO A 123 -28.00 -3.84 -24.77
CA PRO A 123 -28.99 -2.88 -25.25
C PRO A 123 -30.07 -3.58 -26.09
N SER A 124 -31.33 -3.21 -25.88
CA SER A 124 -32.46 -3.65 -26.70
C SER A 124 -32.53 -2.84 -28.02
N GLU A 125 -33.14 -3.43 -29.05
CA GLU A 125 -33.35 -2.78 -30.34
C GLU A 125 -34.55 -1.82 -30.34
N ASP A 126 -35.52 -2.01 -29.43
CA ASP A 126 -36.80 -1.27 -29.45
C ASP A 126 -36.94 -0.25 -28.32
N SER A 127 -36.24 -0.45 -27.19
CA SER A 127 -36.37 0.39 -26.00
C SER A 127 -35.03 0.58 -25.29
N LEU A 128 -34.97 1.58 -24.40
CA LEU A 128 -33.77 1.79 -23.58
C LEU A 128 -33.79 0.85 -22.38
N THR A 129 -32.85 -0.10 -22.34
CA THR A 129 -32.62 -0.96 -21.19
C THR A 129 -31.93 -0.20 -20.07
N TRP A 130 -32.39 -0.37 -18.82
CA TRP A 130 -31.76 0.24 -17.65
C TRP A 130 -31.18 -0.81 -16.70
N VAL A 131 -30.15 -0.41 -15.95
CA VAL A 131 -29.65 -1.15 -14.80
C VAL A 131 -29.69 -0.22 -13.61
N CYS A 132 -30.45 -0.61 -12.60
CA CYS A 132 -30.62 0.17 -11.38
C CYS A 132 -29.81 -0.40 -10.21
N ASP A 133 -29.49 0.45 -9.25
CA ASP A 133 -28.82 0.09 -8.01
C ASP A 133 -29.64 -0.94 -7.20
N TYR A 134 -29.01 -1.57 -6.20
CA TYR A 134 -29.73 -2.50 -5.32
C TYR A 134 -30.93 -1.82 -4.67
N PRO A 135 -32.08 -2.51 -4.54
CA PRO A 135 -33.28 -1.91 -3.98
C PRO A 135 -33.05 -1.58 -2.49
N GLU A 136 -32.88 -0.28 -2.21
CA GLU A 136 -32.60 0.27 -0.90
C GLU A 136 -33.46 1.51 -0.63
N GLY A 137 -33.73 1.79 0.65
CA GLY A 137 -34.49 2.98 1.05
C GLY A 137 -35.99 2.85 0.78
N ASP A 138 -36.56 3.83 0.07
CA ASP A 138 -38.01 3.94 -0.17
C ASP A 138 -38.54 2.90 -1.17
N ILE A 139 -37.65 2.19 -1.87
CA ILE A 139 -37.97 1.17 -2.87
C ILE A 139 -38.11 -0.19 -2.16
N ARG A 140 -39.34 -0.67 -1.97
CA ARG A 140 -39.64 -1.94 -1.28
C ARG A 140 -39.66 -3.15 -2.23
N VAL A 141 -38.57 -3.36 -2.95
CA VAL A 141 -38.39 -4.53 -3.83
C VAL A 141 -37.37 -5.47 -3.18
N SER A 142 -37.63 -6.79 -3.18
CA SER A 142 -36.63 -7.74 -2.66
C SER A 142 -35.48 -7.94 -3.66
N LEU A 143 -34.33 -8.43 -3.19
CA LEU A 143 -33.18 -8.67 -4.08
C LEU A 143 -33.53 -9.66 -5.22
N ASN A 144 -34.35 -10.68 -4.94
CA ASN A 144 -34.76 -11.66 -5.94
C ASN A 144 -35.73 -11.07 -6.95
N ASP A 145 -36.72 -10.30 -6.50
CA ASP A 145 -37.65 -9.62 -7.41
C ASP A 145 -36.91 -8.63 -8.31
N TRP A 146 -35.86 -7.97 -7.81
CA TRP A 146 -34.99 -7.11 -8.60
C TRP A 146 -34.23 -7.87 -9.70
N ILE A 147 -33.78 -9.10 -9.41
CA ILE A 147 -33.16 -9.99 -10.40
C ILE A 147 -34.21 -10.42 -11.44
N ASP A 148 -35.41 -10.79 -11.00
CA ASP A 148 -36.51 -11.22 -11.87
C ASP A 148 -37.01 -10.10 -12.80
N MET A 149 -36.90 -8.84 -12.37
CA MET A 149 -37.15 -7.65 -13.19
C MET A 149 -35.96 -7.27 -14.09
N ASN A 150 -34.95 -8.14 -14.23
CA ASN A 150 -33.74 -7.89 -15.01
C ASN A 150 -33.05 -6.56 -14.63
N TYR A 151 -33.01 -6.27 -13.33
CA TYR A 151 -32.38 -5.08 -12.74
C TYR A 151 -33.02 -3.74 -13.09
N ASP A 152 -34.19 -3.74 -13.74
CA ASP A 152 -34.88 -2.53 -14.18
C ASP A 152 -36.12 -2.26 -13.33
N TYR A 153 -36.14 -1.10 -12.69
CA TYR A 153 -37.33 -0.54 -12.05
C TYR A 153 -37.52 0.94 -12.40
N PHE A 154 -36.95 1.38 -13.54
CA PHE A 154 -36.89 2.79 -13.95
C PHE A 154 -38.26 3.47 -13.99
N GLU A 155 -39.28 2.73 -14.41
CA GLU A 155 -40.65 3.23 -14.53
C GLU A 155 -41.27 3.56 -13.16
N PHE A 156 -40.88 2.85 -12.11
CA PHE A 156 -41.41 3.00 -10.76
C PHE A 156 -40.75 4.14 -9.96
N LEU A 157 -39.74 4.82 -10.51
CA LEU A 157 -39.08 5.93 -9.83
C LEU A 157 -39.91 7.20 -9.80
N THR A 158 -39.70 7.97 -8.74
CA THR A 158 -40.20 9.34 -8.63
C THR A 158 -39.58 10.23 -9.71
N PRO A 159 -40.25 11.33 -10.11
CA PRO A 159 -39.76 12.24 -11.14
C PRO A 159 -38.37 12.82 -10.82
N GLU A 160 -38.10 13.05 -9.54
CA GLU A 160 -36.83 13.56 -9.03
C GLU A 160 -35.69 12.56 -9.25
N MET A 161 -35.90 11.29 -8.86
CA MET A 161 -34.91 10.24 -9.07
C MET A 161 -34.71 9.88 -10.55
N ARG A 162 -35.74 10.08 -11.37
CA ARG A 162 -35.62 9.95 -12.82
C ARG A 162 -34.67 11.01 -13.39
N ASN A 163 -34.79 12.25 -12.93
CA ASN A 163 -33.90 13.33 -13.35
C ASN A 163 -32.44 13.12 -12.90
N SER A 164 -32.21 12.59 -11.69
CA SER A 164 -30.84 12.25 -11.25
C SER A 164 -30.23 11.09 -12.04
N SER A 165 -31.06 10.11 -12.44
CA SER A 165 -30.66 9.00 -13.31
C SER A 165 -30.24 9.51 -14.70
N LEU A 166 -30.98 10.48 -15.26
CA LEU A 166 -30.62 11.17 -16.52
C LEU A 166 -29.29 11.95 -16.42
N GLN A 167 -28.90 12.36 -15.22
CA GLN A 167 -27.60 12.99 -14.94
C GLN A 167 -26.47 11.98 -14.63
N LEU A 168 -26.72 10.68 -14.77
CA LEU A 168 -25.79 9.59 -14.40
C LEU A 168 -25.33 9.65 -12.93
N GLN A 169 -26.16 10.18 -12.04
CA GLN A 169 -25.92 10.21 -10.59
C GLN A 169 -26.57 9.01 -9.88
N GLY A 170 -27.44 8.27 -10.57
CA GLY A 170 -28.19 7.13 -10.04
C GLY A 170 -29.62 7.53 -9.62
N PRO A 171 -30.44 6.58 -9.17
CA PRO A 171 -30.09 5.17 -8.91
C PRO A 171 -30.10 4.26 -10.15
N CYS A 172 -30.62 4.71 -11.30
CA CYS A 172 -30.66 3.93 -12.54
C CYS A 172 -29.73 4.49 -13.60
N TYR A 173 -29.17 3.59 -14.41
CA TYR A 173 -28.20 3.92 -15.44
C TYR A 173 -28.57 3.25 -16.77
N PRO A 174 -28.40 3.94 -17.91
CA PRO A 174 -28.80 3.41 -19.22
C PRO A 174 -27.75 2.43 -19.77
N VAL A 175 -28.20 1.33 -20.35
CA VAL A 175 -27.33 0.37 -21.03
C VAL A 175 -27.15 0.81 -22.48
N ILE A 176 -26.09 1.57 -22.73
CA ILE A 176 -25.82 2.13 -24.07
C ILE A 176 -24.76 1.34 -24.82
N PHE A 177 -23.75 0.89 -24.10
CA PHE A 177 -22.68 0.06 -24.65
C PHE A 177 -23.04 -1.41 -24.46
N PRO A 178 -23.01 -2.22 -25.54
CA PRO A 178 -23.12 -3.66 -25.40
C PRO A 178 -21.92 -4.18 -24.61
N SER A 179 -22.16 -5.19 -23.77
CA SER A 179 -21.14 -5.76 -22.89
C SER A 179 -21.12 -7.28 -22.99
N GLU A 180 -19.92 -7.85 -22.89
CA GLU A 180 -19.71 -9.30 -22.92
C GLU A 180 -19.06 -9.78 -21.62
N GLY A 181 -19.47 -10.96 -21.16
CA GLY A 181 -18.90 -11.58 -19.96
C GLY A 181 -17.52 -12.16 -20.24
N VAL A 182 -16.50 -11.56 -19.64
CA VAL A 182 -15.11 -12.03 -19.74
C VAL A 182 -14.67 -12.69 -18.44
N MET A 183 -14.11 -13.88 -18.56
CA MET A 183 -13.58 -14.66 -17.44
C MET A 183 -12.12 -14.30 -17.16
N PHE A 184 -11.82 -13.93 -15.93
CA PHE A 184 -10.48 -13.63 -15.46
C PHE A 184 -10.00 -14.64 -14.43
N ARG A 185 -8.69 -14.94 -14.48
CA ARG A 185 -8.04 -15.85 -13.55
C ARG A 185 -7.11 -15.12 -12.60
N SER A 186 -7.45 -15.13 -11.32
CA SER A 186 -6.58 -14.76 -10.21
C SER A 186 -5.64 -15.91 -9.86
N TYR A 187 -4.36 -15.74 -10.25
CA TYR A 187 -3.28 -16.67 -9.89
C TYR A 187 -2.85 -16.53 -8.43
N PHE A 188 -3.25 -15.47 -7.72
CA PHE A 188 -2.96 -15.27 -6.30
C PHE A 188 -3.55 -16.40 -5.44
N SER A 189 -4.78 -16.83 -5.76
CA SER A 189 -5.50 -17.93 -5.12
C SER A 189 -4.87 -19.31 -5.33
N LEU A 190 -4.02 -19.50 -6.34
CA LEU A 190 -3.30 -20.78 -6.55
C LEU A 190 -2.16 -20.99 -5.53
N PHE A 191 -1.57 -19.91 -5.03
CA PHE A 191 -0.42 -19.97 -4.11
C PHE A 191 -0.78 -19.64 -2.66
N PHE A 192 -1.81 -18.81 -2.44
CA PHE A 192 -2.22 -18.32 -1.11
C PHE A 192 -3.71 -18.51 -0.81
N GLY A 193 -4.46 -19.22 -1.67
CA GLY A 193 -5.90 -19.39 -1.52
C GLY A 193 -6.30 -20.35 -0.40
N ALA A 194 -7.32 -19.95 0.38
CA ALA A 194 -8.02 -20.85 1.27
C ALA A 194 -8.75 -21.95 0.47
N ARG A 195 -8.91 -23.12 1.07
CA ARG A 195 -9.57 -24.29 0.47
C ARG A 195 -11.00 -23.92 0.03
N GLY A 196 -11.31 -24.02 -1.26
CA GLY A 196 -12.64 -23.73 -1.82
C GLY A 196 -12.78 -22.39 -2.56
N VAL A 197 -11.73 -21.57 -2.64
CA VAL A 197 -11.74 -20.33 -3.43
C VAL A 197 -11.24 -20.62 -4.85
N THR A 198 -12.14 -20.65 -5.83
CA THR A 198 -11.77 -20.69 -7.25
C THR A 198 -11.22 -19.33 -7.64
N GLY A 199 -9.97 -19.27 -8.11
CA GLY A 199 -9.34 -18.03 -8.57
C GLY A 199 -9.91 -17.51 -9.89
N LEU A 200 -11.22 -17.59 -10.08
CA LEU A 200 -11.93 -17.25 -11.30
C LEU A 200 -12.96 -16.20 -10.94
N TYR A 201 -12.99 -15.11 -11.69
CA TYR A 201 -14.02 -14.09 -11.55
C TYR A 201 -14.46 -13.61 -12.92
N TRP A 202 -15.69 -13.13 -13.00
CA TRP A 202 -16.29 -12.67 -14.23
C TRP A 202 -16.50 -11.16 -14.17
N SER A 203 -16.27 -10.49 -15.29
CA SER A 203 -16.62 -9.07 -15.42
C SER A 203 -17.13 -8.78 -16.82
N CYS A 204 -18.10 -7.89 -16.88
CA CYS A 204 -18.67 -7.42 -18.13
C CYS A 204 -17.76 -6.35 -18.74
N GLN A 205 -17.22 -6.63 -19.91
CA GLN A 205 -16.39 -5.70 -20.66
C GLN A 205 -17.22 -5.01 -21.73
N PHE A 206 -17.13 -3.68 -21.81
CA PHE A 206 -17.80 -2.92 -22.86
C PHE A 206 -17.15 -3.15 -24.21
N ILE A 207 -17.98 -3.29 -25.24
CA ILE A 207 -17.56 -3.20 -26.63
C ILE A 207 -17.46 -1.71 -26.99
N ALA A 208 -16.42 -1.31 -27.71
CA ALA A 208 -16.06 0.09 -27.97
C ALA A 208 -17.08 0.91 -28.82
N ARG A 209 -18.27 0.39 -29.10
CA ARG A 209 -19.28 1.03 -29.95
C ARG A 209 -20.61 1.13 -29.23
N ALA A 210 -21.11 2.34 -29.03
CA ALA A 210 -22.45 2.58 -28.52
C ALA A 210 -23.53 2.09 -29.50
N SER A 211 -24.65 1.60 -28.97
CA SER A 211 -25.81 1.28 -29.82
C SER A 211 -26.50 2.58 -30.27
N ASN A 212 -26.69 2.75 -31.57
CA ASN A 212 -27.30 3.96 -32.13
C ASN A 212 -28.75 4.16 -31.64
N VAL A 213 -29.47 3.06 -31.38
CA VAL A 213 -30.87 3.12 -30.97
C VAL A 213 -30.98 3.54 -29.51
N SER A 214 -30.25 2.89 -28.59
CA SER A 214 -30.25 3.26 -27.17
C SER A 214 -29.74 4.68 -26.96
N LEU A 215 -28.72 5.11 -27.71
CA LEU A 215 -28.19 6.48 -27.63
C LEU A 215 -29.22 7.53 -28.09
N ARG A 216 -29.97 7.27 -29.17
CA ARG A 216 -31.03 8.19 -29.63
C ARG A 216 -32.14 8.32 -28.59
N HIS A 217 -32.59 7.22 -28.02
CA HIS A 217 -33.60 7.23 -26.96
C HIS A 217 -33.11 7.98 -25.71
N TRP A 218 -31.85 7.79 -25.34
CA TRP A 218 -31.21 8.52 -24.25
C TRP A 218 -31.18 10.04 -24.49
N GLN A 219 -30.79 10.46 -25.69
CA GLN A 219 -30.77 11.88 -26.08
C GLN A 219 -32.18 12.48 -26.12
N GLN A 220 -33.18 11.73 -26.60
CA GLN A 220 -34.58 12.16 -26.60
C GLN A 220 -35.14 12.37 -25.19
N MET A 221 -34.66 11.61 -24.20
CA MET A 221 -35.03 11.79 -22.80
C MET A 221 -34.27 12.92 -22.08
N GLY A 222 -33.42 13.67 -22.79
CA GLY A 222 -32.64 14.78 -22.22
C GLY A 222 -31.49 14.31 -21.34
N GLY A 223 -30.98 13.09 -21.57
CA GLY A 223 -29.84 12.56 -20.85
C GLY A 223 -28.54 13.35 -21.12
N VAL A 224 -27.63 13.34 -20.15
CA VAL A 224 -26.33 14.02 -20.30
C VAL A 224 -25.50 13.42 -21.45
N ASN A 225 -24.64 14.23 -22.06
CA ASN A 225 -23.77 13.77 -23.14
C ASN A 225 -22.82 12.65 -22.66
N ILE A 226 -22.78 11.57 -23.41
CA ILE A 226 -21.91 10.40 -23.16
C ILE A 226 -20.78 10.41 -24.17
N LYS A 227 -19.56 10.21 -23.70
CA LYS A 227 -18.37 10.19 -24.57
C LYS A 227 -18.23 8.80 -25.20
N GLU A 228 -18.29 8.74 -26.51
CA GLU A 228 -18.30 7.49 -27.31
C GLU A 228 -16.91 7.00 -27.74
N ASP A 229 -15.84 7.74 -27.41
CA ASP A 229 -14.49 7.46 -27.91
C ASP A 229 -13.92 6.12 -27.42
N ILE A 230 -13.19 5.43 -28.31
CA ILE A 230 -12.64 4.06 -28.26
C ILE A 230 -11.67 3.79 -27.09
N ILE A 231 -11.50 4.74 -26.17
CA ILE A 231 -10.58 4.64 -25.03
C ILE A 231 -11.10 3.67 -23.96
N ILE A 232 -12.40 3.32 -23.99
CA ILE A 232 -13.03 2.42 -23.01
C ILE A 232 -12.35 1.04 -23.00
N ASP A 233 -12.12 0.42 -24.17
CA ASP A 233 -11.50 -0.90 -24.25
C ASP A 233 -10.06 -0.91 -23.73
N LYS A 234 -9.28 0.12 -24.09
CA LYS A 234 -7.90 0.26 -23.63
C LYS A 234 -7.83 0.47 -22.11
N SER A 235 -8.73 1.28 -21.55
CA SER A 235 -8.75 1.57 -20.11
C SER A 235 -9.15 0.37 -19.25
N ILE A 236 -10.11 -0.44 -19.71
CA ILE A 236 -10.54 -1.66 -19.02
C ILE A 236 -9.46 -2.72 -19.12
N HIS A 237 -8.91 -2.94 -20.33
CA HIS A 237 -7.75 -3.82 -20.50
C HIS A 237 -6.56 -3.38 -19.66
N GLU A 238 -6.25 -2.08 -19.60
CA GLU A 238 -5.14 -1.54 -18.82
C GLU A 238 -5.40 -1.56 -17.32
N TYR A 239 -6.64 -1.46 -16.85
CA TYR A 239 -6.97 -1.62 -15.44
C TYR A 239 -6.92 -3.09 -14.98
N ILE A 240 -7.54 -3.98 -15.75
CA ILE A 240 -7.54 -5.42 -15.44
C ILE A 240 -6.12 -5.98 -15.57
N ASN A 241 -5.38 -5.51 -16.58
CA ASN A 241 -3.96 -5.75 -16.64
C ASN A 241 -3.25 -5.08 -15.48
N SER A 242 -3.41 -3.80 -15.11
CA SER A 242 -2.61 -3.16 -14.04
C SER A 242 -2.77 -3.80 -12.66
N GLN A 243 -3.99 -4.16 -12.25
CA GLN A 243 -4.24 -4.89 -11.00
C GLN A 243 -3.50 -6.24 -10.98
N SER A 244 -3.49 -6.94 -12.13
CA SER A 244 -2.76 -8.20 -12.27
C SER A 244 -1.31 -8.03 -12.72
N ALA A 245 -0.90 -6.88 -13.24
CA ALA A 245 0.39 -6.63 -13.89
C ALA A 245 1.37 -6.04 -12.91
N VAL A 246 0.94 -5.31 -11.89
CA VAL A 246 1.82 -4.99 -10.76
C VAL A 246 2.19 -6.28 -10.05
N LEU A 247 1.20 -7.12 -9.71
CA LEU A 247 1.44 -8.42 -9.09
C LEU A 247 2.18 -9.39 -10.04
N LYS A 248 1.83 -9.48 -11.33
CA LYS A 248 2.54 -10.31 -12.32
C LYS A 248 3.94 -9.78 -12.60
N ARG A 249 4.19 -8.46 -12.59
CA ARG A 249 5.54 -7.89 -12.72
C ARG A 249 6.35 -8.22 -11.48
N TYR A 250 5.83 -8.03 -10.28
CA TYR A 250 6.51 -8.47 -9.06
C TYR A 250 6.74 -9.99 -9.03
N MET A 251 5.77 -10.81 -9.43
CA MET A 251 5.90 -12.27 -9.43
C MET A 251 6.79 -12.78 -10.58
N ALA A 252 6.78 -12.13 -11.74
CA ALA A 252 7.70 -12.41 -12.85
C ALA A 252 9.12 -11.95 -12.51
N ASP A 253 9.26 -10.82 -11.81
CA ASP A 253 10.54 -10.32 -11.31
C ASP A 253 11.08 -11.24 -10.20
N ILE A 254 10.23 -11.74 -9.29
CA ILE A 254 10.59 -12.75 -8.29
C ILE A 254 10.96 -14.07 -8.97
N GLY A 255 10.21 -14.49 -9.99
CA GLY A 255 10.50 -15.70 -10.76
C GLY A 255 11.83 -15.62 -11.53
N LYS A 256 12.14 -14.46 -12.11
CA LYS A 256 13.39 -14.21 -12.84
C LYS A 256 14.58 -13.99 -11.90
N SER A 257 14.36 -13.34 -10.75
CA SER A 257 15.39 -13.01 -9.77
C SER A 257 15.52 -14.02 -8.63
N TRP A 258 14.79 -15.14 -8.66
CA TRP A 258 14.94 -16.24 -7.69
C TRP A 258 16.40 -16.72 -7.53
N PRO A 259 17.26 -16.79 -8.58
CA PRO A 259 18.66 -17.18 -8.40
C PRO A 259 19.43 -16.08 -7.69
N VAL A 260 19.11 -14.81 -7.93
CA VAL A 260 19.74 -13.65 -7.29
C VAL A 260 19.37 -13.60 -5.81
N LEU A 261 18.13 -13.92 -5.44
CA LEU A 261 17.72 -14.00 -4.03
C LEU A 261 18.43 -15.14 -3.28
N ILE A 262 18.56 -16.30 -3.91
CA ILE A 262 19.30 -17.44 -3.30
C ILE A 262 20.79 -17.12 -3.17
N VAL A 263 21.39 -16.53 -4.21
CA VAL A 263 22.83 -16.22 -4.22
C VAL A 263 23.15 -15.04 -3.30
N CYS A 264 22.45 -13.91 -3.43
CA CYS A 264 22.74 -12.68 -2.70
C CYS A 264 22.11 -12.65 -1.28
N GLY A 265 20.95 -13.28 -1.09
CA GLY A 265 20.28 -13.36 0.21
C GLY A 265 20.63 -14.61 1.03
N GLY A 266 21.04 -15.71 0.39
CA GLY A 266 21.37 -16.97 1.05
C GLY A 266 22.87 -17.24 1.09
N ILE A 267 23.47 -17.53 -0.07
CA ILE A 267 24.82 -18.09 -0.16
C ILE A 267 25.88 -17.05 0.24
N LEU A 268 25.80 -15.84 -0.30
CA LEU A 268 26.80 -14.79 -0.12
C LEU A 268 26.85 -14.28 1.34
N PRO A 269 25.73 -14.06 2.05
CA PRO A 269 25.73 -13.74 3.47
C PRO A 269 26.21 -14.90 4.35
N LEU A 270 25.86 -16.15 4.03
CA LEU A 270 26.37 -17.32 4.75
C LEU A 270 27.89 -17.45 4.61
N PHE A 271 28.42 -17.21 3.41
CA PHE A 271 29.84 -17.25 3.14
C PHE A 271 30.59 -16.12 3.85
N LEU A 272 30.07 -14.88 3.79
CA LEU A 272 30.59 -13.74 4.55
C LEU A 272 30.55 -14.00 6.06
N SER A 273 29.49 -14.66 6.56
CA SER A 273 29.38 -15.06 7.97
C SER A 273 30.44 -16.09 8.37
N VAL A 274 30.73 -17.08 7.52
CA VAL A 274 31.81 -18.05 7.77
C VAL A 274 33.18 -17.37 7.78
N ILE A 275 33.45 -16.49 6.82
CA ILE A 275 34.70 -15.70 6.78
C ILE A 275 34.83 -14.83 8.04
N TRP A 276 33.74 -14.18 8.44
CA TRP A 276 33.69 -13.37 9.65
C TRP A 276 34.04 -14.16 10.91
N LEU A 277 33.49 -15.37 11.05
CA LEU A 277 33.79 -16.27 12.16
C LEU A 277 35.25 -16.75 12.15
N LEU A 278 35.83 -16.99 10.96
CA LEU A 278 37.25 -17.32 10.81
C LEU A 278 38.17 -16.15 11.14
N MET A 279 37.76 -14.92 10.80
CA MET A 279 38.49 -13.69 11.11
C MET A 279 38.52 -13.43 12.62
N ILE A 280 37.37 -13.60 13.31
CA ILE A 280 37.32 -13.52 14.78
C ILE A 280 38.29 -14.53 15.40
N ARG A 281 38.44 -15.74 14.85
CA ARG A 281 39.34 -16.76 15.41
C ARG A 281 40.83 -16.37 15.34
N HIS A 282 41.25 -15.61 14.32
CA HIS A 282 42.65 -15.24 14.13
C HIS A 282 43.02 -13.91 14.80
N PHE A 283 42.06 -12.98 14.95
CA PHE A 283 42.33 -11.60 15.41
C PHE A 283 41.35 -11.10 16.47
N VAL A 284 41.04 -11.94 17.48
CA VAL A 284 40.11 -11.61 18.59
C VAL A 284 40.44 -10.28 19.27
N ALA A 285 41.73 -9.97 19.43
CA ALA A 285 42.17 -8.79 20.18
C ALA A 285 42.13 -7.50 19.35
N ALA A 286 42.54 -7.52 18.08
CA ALA A 286 42.64 -6.30 17.25
C ALA A 286 41.27 -5.86 16.70
N MET A 287 40.37 -6.80 16.48
CA MET A 287 39.09 -6.55 15.78
C MET A 287 38.17 -5.56 16.52
N PRO A 288 37.92 -5.67 17.85
CA PRO A 288 37.10 -4.71 18.57
C PRO A 288 37.71 -3.30 18.59
N TRP A 289 39.03 -3.18 18.65
CA TRP A 289 39.69 -1.87 18.61
C TRP A 289 39.53 -1.21 17.25
N VAL A 290 39.65 -1.97 16.16
CA VAL A 290 39.45 -1.44 14.79
C VAL A 290 38.01 -0.98 14.59
N THR A 291 37.00 -1.75 15.05
CA THR A 291 35.59 -1.34 14.90
C THR A 291 35.22 -0.17 15.79
N VAL A 292 35.75 -0.11 17.02
CA VAL A 292 35.58 1.04 17.91
C VAL A 292 36.22 2.29 17.33
N VAL A 293 37.44 2.21 16.81
CA VAL A 293 38.13 3.34 16.18
C VAL A 293 37.35 3.81 14.94
N LEU A 294 36.97 2.89 14.05
CA LEU A 294 36.23 3.22 12.84
C LEU A 294 34.87 3.86 13.15
N PHE A 295 34.12 3.32 14.10
CA PHE A 295 32.83 3.88 14.49
C PHE A 295 32.97 5.26 15.15
N ASN A 296 33.96 5.45 16.01
CA ASN A 296 34.22 6.76 16.62
C ASN A 296 34.67 7.79 15.57
N VAL A 297 35.52 7.40 14.62
CA VAL A 297 35.92 8.27 13.51
C VAL A 297 34.71 8.67 12.67
N LEU A 298 33.84 7.72 12.31
CA LEU A 298 32.61 8.02 11.56
C LEU A 298 31.67 8.96 12.34
N MET A 299 31.48 8.73 13.63
CA MET A 299 30.68 9.62 14.49
C MET A 299 31.26 11.03 14.54
N VAL A 300 32.59 11.15 14.73
CA VAL A 300 33.28 12.44 14.74
C VAL A 300 33.15 13.12 13.38
N SER A 301 33.35 12.40 12.26
CA SER A 301 33.18 12.93 10.91
C SER A 301 31.76 13.46 10.69
N VAL A 302 30.72 12.71 11.09
CA VAL A 302 29.33 13.15 10.98
C VAL A 302 29.08 14.39 11.84
N THR A 303 29.61 14.45 13.07
CA THR A 303 29.46 15.64 13.91
C THR A 303 30.17 16.87 13.36
N ILE A 304 31.37 16.72 12.80
CA ILE A 304 32.11 17.82 12.16
C ILE A 304 31.36 18.30 10.92
N ILE A 305 30.86 17.38 10.10
CA ILE A 305 30.07 17.70 8.91
C ILE A 305 28.80 18.46 9.34
N ALA A 306 28.03 17.95 10.30
CA ALA A 306 26.82 18.61 10.80
C ALA A 306 27.10 20.02 11.35
N ILE A 307 28.15 20.18 12.16
CA ILE A 307 28.58 21.49 12.70
C ILE A 307 29.02 22.43 11.56
N HIS A 308 29.67 21.90 10.52
CA HIS A 308 30.06 22.68 9.35
C HIS A 308 28.85 23.16 8.55
N TRP A 309 27.84 22.31 8.35
CA TRP A 309 26.57 22.70 7.70
C TRP A 309 25.81 23.76 8.52
N ASP A 310 25.79 23.62 9.85
CA ASP A 310 25.13 24.60 10.73
C ASP A 310 25.87 25.96 10.74
N LEU A 311 27.20 25.96 10.75
CA LEU A 311 28.01 27.19 10.67
C LEU A 311 27.91 27.89 9.31
N GLU A 312 27.87 27.15 8.21
CA GLU A 312 27.71 27.72 6.87
C GLU A 312 26.30 28.30 6.69
N MET A 313 25.26 27.67 7.24
CA MET A 313 23.90 28.22 7.26
C MET A 313 23.82 29.51 8.08
N ILE A 314 24.48 29.58 9.24
CA ILE A 314 24.58 30.81 10.03
C ILE A 314 25.34 31.90 9.26
N ARG A 315 26.44 31.55 8.57
CA ARG A 315 27.23 32.49 7.77
C ARG A 315 26.44 33.09 6.61
N ILE A 316 25.67 32.27 5.90
CA ILE A 316 24.78 32.70 4.81
C ILE A 316 23.65 33.59 5.36
N SER A 317 23.15 33.33 6.57
CA SER A 317 22.12 34.18 7.20
C SER A 317 22.64 35.53 7.72
N VAL A 318 23.93 35.63 8.07
CA VAL A 318 24.56 36.87 8.60
C VAL A 318 25.10 37.76 7.47
N MET A 319 25.45 37.19 6.32
CA MET A 319 25.96 37.92 5.15
C MET A 319 24.88 38.02 4.07
N GLY A 320 23.72 38.58 4.43
CA GLY A 320 22.72 39.03 3.46
C GLY A 320 23.27 40.19 2.61
N PRO A 321 22.80 40.36 1.36
CA PRO A 321 23.35 41.32 0.41
C PRO A 321 23.17 42.76 0.89
N GLU A 322 24.23 43.56 0.76
CA GLU A 322 24.24 45.00 1.00
C GLU A 322 23.42 45.72 -0.08
N GLU A 323 22.12 45.87 0.16
CA GLU A 323 21.25 46.69 -0.68
C GLU A 323 21.17 48.11 -0.09
N ASN A 324 21.96 49.00 -0.69
CA ASN A 324 21.97 50.42 -0.41
C ASN A 324 20.64 51.06 -0.86
N ILE A 325 19.83 51.58 0.06
CA ILE A 325 18.67 52.41 -0.27
C ILE A 325 18.75 53.74 0.51
N PRO A 326 18.75 54.90 -0.19
CA PRO A 326 18.81 56.21 0.44
C PRO A 326 17.44 56.69 0.94
N LEU A 327 17.48 57.53 1.97
CA LEU A 327 16.36 58.27 2.54
C LEU A 327 15.70 59.19 1.50
N GLN A 328 14.39 59.06 1.29
CA GLN A 328 13.58 60.18 0.79
C GLN A 328 12.15 60.09 1.32
N ALA A 329 11.77 61.09 2.11
CA ALA A 329 10.40 61.36 2.52
C ALA A 329 9.76 62.29 1.49
N GLU A 330 8.59 61.94 0.95
CA GLU A 330 7.64 62.90 0.38
C GLU A 330 6.23 62.26 0.36
N ASN A 331 5.23 63.00 0.82
CA ASN A 331 3.83 62.59 0.91
C ASN A 331 3.15 62.70 -0.47
N ASP A 332 2.43 61.67 -0.92
CA ASP A 332 1.05 61.75 -1.47
C ASP A 332 0.58 60.41 -2.08
N LYS A 333 -0.73 60.19 -2.07
CA LYS A 333 -1.49 58.94 -2.31
C LYS A 333 -1.63 58.49 -3.77
N LEU A 334 -1.63 57.16 -4.02
CA LEU A 334 -2.64 56.33 -4.76
C LEU A 334 -2.11 54.85 -4.83
N VAL A 335 -2.76 53.78 -4.30
CA VAL A 335 -3.84 52.91 -4.87
C VAL A 335 -3.37 52.18 -6.17
N ILE A 336 -3.42 50.85 -6.44
CA ILE A 336 -3.90 49.56 -5.87
C ILE A 336 -3.20 48.43 -6.69
N GLU A 337 -2.79 47.29 -6.09
CA GLU A 337 -3.18 45.91 -6.50
C GLU A 337 -2.57 44.82 -5.57
N GLU A 338 -3.17 43.63 -5.61
CA GLU A 338 -3.14 42.53 -4.64
C GLU A 338 -1.78 41.85 -4.37
N GLY A 339 -1.66 41.24 -3.19
CA GLY A 339 -0.61 40.25 -2.89
C GLY A 339 -0.57 39.80 -1.43
N HIS A 340 -1.42 38.84 -1.07
CA HIS A 340 -1.38 38.07 0.17
C HIS A 340 -0.03 37.34 0.37
N VAL A 341 0.65 37.50 1.52
CA VAL A 341 1.26 36.37 2.27
C VAL A 341 1.34 36.68 3.78
N ALA A 342 0.50 35.96 4.53
CA ALA A 342 0.64 35.47 5.90
C ALA A 342 1.51 36.25 6.92
N ALA A 343 0.85 37.08 7.73
CA ALA A 343 1.28 37.33 9.10
C ALA A 343 1.00 36.07 9.95
N PHE A 344 2.04 35.48 10.55
CA PHE A 344 1.91 34.51 11.64
C PHE A 344 2.59 35.08 12.90
N PRO A 345 1.93 35.03 14.08
CA PRO A 345 2.23 35.90 15.21
C PRO A 345 3.48 35.48 15.97
N GLU A 346 4.35 36.46 16.24
CA GLU A 346 5.18 36.42 17.45
C GLU A 346 4.27 36.27 18.68
N ASN A 347 4.69 35.42 19.62
CA ASN A 347 4.10 35.19 20.95
C ASN A 347 3.13 34.00 21.10
N ALA A 348 3.57 32.78 20.78
CA ALA A 348 2.86 31.55 21.21
C ALA A 348 3.71 30.45 21.87
N LEU A 349 5.04 30.58 22.01
CA LEU A 349 5.88 29.54 22.62
C LEU A 349 6.36 29.79 24.06
N LEU A 350 6.19 31.00 24.60
CA LEU A 350 6.46 31.27 26.04
C LEU A 350 5.30 30.92 26.98
N ARG A 351 4.13 30.49 26.46
CA ARG A 351 2.94 30.16 27.27
C ARG A 351 2.75 28.66 27.60
N ARG A 352 3.58 27.76 27.06
CA ARG A 352 3.52 26.31 27.37
C ARG A 352 4.49 25.83 28.48
N SER A 353 5.56 26.57 28.78
CA SER A 353 6.50 26.16 29.84
C SER A 353 6.02 26.49 31.26
N ILE A 354 5.20 27.53 31.44
CA ILE A 354 4.70 27.92 32.78
C ILE A 354 3.47 27.10 33.21
N ARG A 355 2.69 26.54 32.26
CA ARG A 355 1.47 25.80 32.58
C ARG A 355 1.73 24.35 33.01
N THR A 356 2.84 23.74 32.61
CA THR A 356 3.18 22.35 33.00
C THR A 356 3.98 22.26 34.31
N LYS A 357 4.65 23.34 34.74
CA LYS A 357 5.25 23.42 36.10
C LYS A 357 4.24 23.77 37.19
N ARG A 358 3.12 24.44 36.87
CA ARG A 358 2.08 24.82 37.85
C ARG A 358 1.12 23.67 38.22
N THR A 359 0.95 22.65 37.37
CA THR A 359 0.12 21.47 37.70
C THR A 359 0.86 20.39 38.50
N ASN A 360 2.20 20.35 38.45
CA ASN A 360 2.99 19.40 39.24
C ASN A 360 3.38 19.91 40.64
N THR A 361 3.07 21.17 40.95
CA THR A 361 3.23 21.74 42.31
C THR A 361 1.92 21.71 43.08
N ARG A 362 0.75 21.71 42.41
CA ARG A 362 -0.58 21.58 43.07
C ARG A 362 -1.02 20.15 43.41
N LEU A 363 -0.29 19.13 42.98
CA LEU A 363 -0.56 17.73 43.33
C LEU A 363 0.28 17.23 44.52
N ARG A 364 1.27 18.00 44.98
CA ARG A 364 1.98 17.73 46.25
C ARG A 364 1.28 18.34 47.46
N ASP A 365 0.56 19.44 47.29
CA ASP A 365 -0.14 20.11 48.40
C ASP A 365 -1.54 19.53 48.70
N PHE A 366 -2.01 18.54 47.92
CA PHE A 366 -3.26 17.81 48.20
C PHE A 366 -3.04 16.44 48.87
N VAL A 367 -1.79 16.06 49.14
CA VAL A 367 -1.42 14.80 49.83
C VAL A 367 -0.83 15.06 51.24
N GLN A 368 -0.63 16.32 51.63
CA GLN A 368 -0.18 16.70 52.99
C GLN A 368 -1.08 17.77 53.63
N GLY A 369 -2.40 17.54 53.57
CA GLY A 369 -3.35 18.17 54.49
C GLY A 369 -3.26 17.52 55.87
N LYS A 370 -2.31 17.98 56.67
CA LYS A 370 -2.42 18.10 58.13
C LYS A 370 -1.74 19.39 58.56
#